data_AF-X0X9Q7-F1
#
_entry.id   AF-X0X9Q7-F1
#
_cell.length_a   1.000
_cell.length_b   1.000
_cell.length_c   1.000
_cell.angle_alpha   90.00
_cell.angle_beta   90.00
_cell.angle_gamma   90.00
#
_symmetry.space_group_name_H-M   'P 1'
#
loop_
_entity.id
_entity.type
_entity.pdbx_description
1 polymer ?
#
loop_
_entity_poly.entity_id
_entity_poly.type
_entity_poly.pdbx_seq_one_letter_code
_entity_poly.pdbx_strand_id
1 'polypeptide(L)'
;ESKVVPTNGAVHDGDVILGNGDVRDWSGIHYIKGSLEAKNGSKINVTNGAIIVEGNVNIKEGADFIISNEEPYINPDDPSTALALVAQGNIKIYAKATIGIGVVQSILPDGTTEGFIELKNGCTVTGSVIADTIFLHNDSAVIYDKTKLKKYITQGDPFYKKISWREIW
;
A
#
# COMPACT_ATOMS: atom_id res chain seq x y z
N GLU A 1 -30.63 -6.44 -10.09
CA GLU A 1 -29.51 -6.57 -9.13
C GLU A 1 -29.21 -5.19 -8.57
N SER A 2 -29.23 -5.01 -7.24
CA SER A 2 -28.84 -3.73 -6.65
C SER A 2 -27.33 -3.57 -6.82
N LYS A 3 -26.90 -2.59 -7.61
CA LYS A 3 -25.49 -2.16 -7.61
C LYS A 3 -25.15 -1.69 -6.19
N VAL A 4 -24.30 -2.44 -5.50
CA VAL A 4 -23.63 -1.94 -4.29
C VAL A 4 -22.81 -0.74 -4.73
N VAL A 5 -23.12 0.44 -4.20
CA VAL A 5 -22.36 1.66 -4.49
C VAL A 5 -21.16 1.67 -3.55
N PRO A 6 -19.92 1.70 -4.06
CA PRO A 6 -18.73 1.78 -3.21
C PRO A 6 -18.78 3.00 -2.31
N THR A 7 -18.29 2.87 -1.08
CA THR A 7 -18.09 4.05 -0.23
C THR A 7 -16.88 4.81 -0.77
N ASN A 8 -17.07 6.05 -1.22
CA ASN A 8 -16.00 6.87 -1.78
C ASN A 8 -15.39 7.78 -0.71
N GLY A 9 -14.22 7.43 -0.19
CA GLY A 9 -13.44 8.19 0.78
C GLY A 9 -14.14 8.29 2.14
N ALA A 10 -13.43 7.93 3.21
CA ALA A 10 -14.00 8.04 4.56
C ALA A 10 -12.93 8.16 5.63
N VAL A 11 -13.30 8.80 6.74
CA VAL A 11 -12.58 8.70 8.01
C VAL A 11 -13.34 7.74 8.91
N HIS A 12 -12.66 6.74 9.44
CA HIS A 12 -13.19 5.79 10.40
C HIS A 12 -12.62 6.12 11.78
N ASP A 13 -13.49 6.55 12.70
CA ASP A 13 -13.14 6.92 14.08
C ASP A 13 -12.99 5.67 14.95
N GLY A 14 -11.93 4.90 14.73
CA GLY A 14 -11.56 3.72 15.53
C GLY A 14 -11.15 2.52 14.67
N ASP A 15 -11.11 1.35 15.31
CA ASP A 15 -10.75 0.10 14.65
C ASP A 15 -11.82 -0.31 13.63
N VAL A 16 -11.35 -0.84 12.49
CA VAL A 16 -12.20 -1.46 11.47
C VAL A 16 -11.94 -2.94 11.49
N ILE A 17 -12.93 -3.72 11.95
CA ILE A 17 -12.83 -5.18 12.07
C ILE A 17 -13.91 -5.81 11.20
N LEU A 18 -13.49 -6.66 10.26
CA LEU A 18 -14.36 -7.46 9.41
C LEU A 18 -14.24 -8.94 9.76
N GLY A 19 -15.37 -9.62 9.87
CA GLY A 19 -15.40 -11.05 10.15
C GLY A 19 -16.53 -11.75 9.40
N ASN A 20 -16.60 -13.08 9.51
CA ASN A 20 -17.75 -13.88 9.10
C ASN A 20 -18.27 -13.60 7.67
N GLY A 21 -17.36 -13.42 6.71
CA GLY A 21 -17.72 -13.15 5.31
C GLY A 21 -18.17 -11.72 5.00
N ASP A 22 -17.98 -10.76 5.91
CA ASP A 22 -18.23 -9.33 5.66
C ASP A 22 -17.55 -8.86 4.38
N VAL A 23 -18.23 -8.04 3.58
CA VAL A 23 -17.70 -7.47 2.33
C VAL A 23 -17.70 -5.95 2.42
N ARG A 24 -16.55 -5.33 2.09
CA ARG A 24 -16.40 -3.89 1.95
C ARG A 24 -15.88 -3.54 0.56
N ASP A 25 -16.68 -2.78 -0.17
CA ASP A 25 -16.30 -2.17 -1.44
C ASP A 25 -16.08 -0.67 -1.23
N TRP A 26 -14.84 -0.25 -1.42
CA TRP A 26 -14.33 1.09 -1.12
C TRP A 26 -13.73 1.73 -2.37
N SER A 27 -13.75 3.06 -2.41
CA SER A 27 -13.02 3.85 -3.40
C SER A 27 -12.45 5.12 -2.78
N GLY A 28 -11.47 5.75 -3.43
CA GLY A 28 -10.78 6.90 -2.85
C GLY A 28 -9.96 6.53 -1.60
N ILE A 29 -9.59 7.54 -0.80
CA ILE A 29 -8.73 7.35 0.36
C ILE A 29 -9.57 7.06 1.61
N HIS A 30 -9.33 5.92 2.25
CA HIS A 30 -9.91 5.57 3.54
C HIS A 30 -8.88 5.72 4.65
N TYR A 31 -9.16 6.63 5.59
CA TYR A 31 -8.33 6.88 6.76
C TYR A 31 -8.93 6.22 7.99
N ILE A 32 -8.16 5.38 8.68
CA ILE A 32 -8.59 4.61 9.86
C ILE A 32 -7.76 5.08 11.06
N LYS A 33 -8.42 5.71 12.05
CA LYS A 33 -7.82 6.19 13.31
C LYS A 33 -7.52 5.08 14.32
N GLY A 34 -7.44 3.85 13.84
CA GLY A 34 -7.30 2.63 14.64
C GLY A 34 -6.59 1.58 13.80
N SER A 35 -6.79 0.31 14.12
CA SER A 35 -6.28 -0.83 13.36
C SER A 35 -7.29 -1.34 12.33
N LEU A 36 -6.79 -1.98 11.28
CA LEU A 36 -7.59 -2.71 10.30
C LEU A 36 -7.41 -4.21 10.51
N GLU A 37 -8.49 -4.94 10.78
CA GLU A 37 -8.48 -6.41 10.83
C GLU A 37 -9.53 -6.98 9.86
N ALA A 38 -9.13 -7.94 9.03
CA ALA A 38 -10.04 -8.74 8.21
C ALA A 38 -9.75 -10.23 8.43
N LYS A 39 -10.80 -10.99 8.77
CA LYS A 39 -10.71 -12.43 9.08
C LYS A 39 -11.93 -13.23 8.61
N ASN A 40 -11.85 -14.55 8.76
CA ASN A 40 -12.97 -15.49 8.54
C ASN A 40 -13.69 -15.29 7.20
N GLY A 41 -12.93 -15.28 6.10
CA GLY A 41 -13.48 -15.18 4.75
C GLY A 41 -14.04 -13.80 4.36
N SER A 42 -13.83 -12.77 5.18
CA SER A 42 -14.19 -11.39 4.83
C SER A 42 -13.41 -10.86 3.64
N LYS A 43 -13.94 -9.83 2.98
CA LYS A 43 -13.37 -9.25 1.77
C LYS A 43 -13.31 -7.74 1.85
N ILE A 44 -12.17 -7.18 1.47
CA ILE A 44 -12.00 -5.76 1.26
C ILE A 44 -11.53 -5.56 -0.17
N ASN A 45 -12.32 -4.82 -0.94
CA ASN A 45 -12.00 -4.38 -2.28
C ASN A 45 -11.88 -2.86 -2.28
N VAL A 46 -10.71 -2.35 -2.64
CA VAL A 46 -10.48 -0.91 -2.81
C VAL A 46 -10.21 -0.64 -4.27
N THR A 47 -11.04 0.20 -4.88
CA THR A 47 -10.91 0.59 -6.28
C THR A 47 -10.53 2.07 -6.36
N ASN A 48 -9.48 2.42 -7.11
CA ASN A 48 -9.04 3.80 -7.32
C ASN A 48 -8.82 4.53 -6.00
N GLY A 49 -8.03 3.94 -5.11
CA GLY A 49 -7.99 4.36 -3.72
C GLY A 49 -6.83 3.80 -2.92
N ALA A 50 -6.77 4.24 -1.68
CA ALA A 50 -5.73 3.85 -0.72
C ALA A 50 -6.34 3.66 0.66
N ILE A 51 -5.69 2.84 1.48
CA ILE A 51 -6.00 2.74 2.91
C ILE A 51 -4.83 3.29 3.70
N ILE A 52 -5.12 4.17 4.66
CA ILE A 52 -4.15 4.73 5.61
C ILE A 52 -4.63 4.38 7.02
N VAL A 53 -3.76 3.78 7.83
CA VAL A 53 -4.10 3.21 9.14
C VAL A 53 -3.14 3.74 10.21
N GLU A 54 -3.65 4.30 11.30
CA GLU A 54 -2.83 4.71 12.45
C GLU A 54 -2.33 3.52 13.27
N GLY A 55 -3.07 2.41 13.27
CA GLY A 55 -2.72 1.18 13.96
C GLY A 55 -2.04 0.14 13.07
N ASN A 56 -2.28 -1.13 13.41
CA ASN A 56 -1.79 -2.28 12.65
C ASN A 56 -2.77 -2.67 11.54
N VAL A 57 -2.26 -3.36 10.52
CA VAL A 57 -3.08 -4.03 9.51
C VAL A 57 -2.89 -5.54 9.65
N ASN A 58 -3.98 -6.27 9.90
CA ASN A 58 -3.97 -7.72 10.08
C ASN A 58 -5.03 -8.39 9.19
N ILE A 59 -4.59 -9.04 8.11
CA ILE A 59 -5.47 -9.76 7.18
C ILE A 59 -5.17 -11.25 7.29
N LYS A 60 -6.15 -12.09 7.65
CA LYS A 60 -5.91 -13.50 8.01
C LYS A 60 -7.13 -14.39 7.77
N GLU A 61 -7.01 -15.67 8.13
CA GLU A 61 -8.15 -16.61 8.27
C GLU A 61 -9.05 -16.67 7.02
N GLY A 62 -8.41 -16.79 5.84
CA GLY A 62 -9.12 -16.91 4.55
C GLY A 62 -9.76 -15.63 4.03
N ALA A 63 -9.49 -14.47 4.65
CA ALA A 63 -9.90 -13.18 4.10
C ALA A 63 -9.27 -12.91 2.72
N ASP A 64 -9.91 -12.04 1.94
CA ASP A 64 -9.42 -11.58 0.64
C ASP A 64 -9.22 -10.06 0.66
N PHE A 65 -8.06 -9.61 0.21
CA PHE A 65 -7.67 -8.20 0.26
C PHE A 65 -7.16 -7.74 -1.09
N ILE A 66 -7.93 -6.86 -1.73
CA ILE A 66 -7.67 -6.42 -3.10
C ILE A 66 -7.64 -4.89 -3.13
N ILE A 67 -6.56 -4.34 -3.67
CA ILE A 67 -6.47 -2.92 -4.03
C ILE A 67 -6.15 -2.84 -5.51
N SER A 68 -7.02 -2.19 -6.29
CA SER A 68 -6.90 -2.05 -7.73
C SER A 68 -7.07 -0.60 -8.18
N ASN A 69 -6.45 -0.26 -9.30
CA ASN A 69 -6.69 0.98 -10.02
C ASN A 69 -7.29 0.60 -11.38
N GLU A 70 -8.44 1.18 -11.71
CA GLU A 70 -9.12 1.02 -12.99
C GLU A 70 -8.62 2.08 -13.98
N GLU A 71 -8.42 1.71 -15.25
CA GLU A 71 -8.17 2.69 -16.31
C GLU A 71 -9.46 3.50 -16.60
N PRO A 72 -9.42 4.84 -16.80
CA PRO A 72 -8.26 5.71 -16.96
C PRO A 72 -7.95 6.53 -15.69
N TYR A 73 -7.95 5.91 -14.50
CA TYR A 73 -7.60 6.62 -13.25
C TYR A 73 -6.20 7.26 -13.28
N ILE A 74 -5.38 6.90 -14.27
CA ILE A 74 -4.12 7.59 -14.56
C ILE A 74 -4.45 8.94 -15.20
N ASN A 75 -4.64 9.96 -14.36
CA ASN A 75 -4.19 11.30 -14.75
C ASN A 75 -2.72 11.14 -15.19
N PRO A 76 -2.35 11.46 -16.44
CA PRO A 76 -0.99 11.25 -16.95
C PRO A 76 0.08 12.05 -16.18
N ASP A 77 -0.35 13.06 -15.42
CA ASP A 77 0.48 13.83 -14.50
C ASP A 77 0.58 13.21 -13.09
N ASP A 78 -0.35 12.32 -12.71
CA ASP A 78 -0.28 11.63 -11.43
C ASP A 78 0.75 10.50 -11.47
N PRO A 79 1.63 10.41 -10.46
CA PRO A 79 2.61 9.35 -10.39
C PRO A 79 1.89 7.99 -10.37
N SER A 80 2.25 7.10 -11.31
CA SER A 80 1.78 5.69 -11.37
C SER A 80 2.17 4.82 -10.17
N THR A 81 2.66 5.43 -9.09
CA THR A 81 3.03 4.85 -7.80
C THR A 81 2.17 5.47 -6.70
N ALA A 82 0.85 5.49 -6.90
CA ALA A 82 -0.07 5.93 -5.85
C ALA A 82 0.11 5.08 -4.59
N LEU A 83 -0.10 5.70 -3.42
CA LEU A 83 -0.17 4.95 -2.16
C LEU A 83 -1.29 3.91 -2.28
N ALA A 84 -1.02 2.67 -1.90
CA ALA A 84 -2.03 1.62 -1.85
C ALA A 84 -2.42 1.34 -0.40
N LEU A 85 -1.42 1.09 0.45
CA LEU A 85 -1.63 0.76 1.85
C LEU A 85 -0.54 1.39 2.71
N VAL A 86 -0.94 2.17 3.72
CA VAL A 86 -0.02 2.74 4.70
C VAL A 86 -0.52 2.37 6.09
N ALA A 87 0.40 1.92 6.95
CA ALA A 87 0.14 1.70 8.37
C ALA A 87 1.25 2.37 9.20
N GLN A 88 0.91 2.94 10.35
CA GLN A 88 1.93 3.38 11.32
C GLN A 88 2.39 2.24 12.22
N GLY A 89 1.55 1.21 12.39
CA GLY A 89 1.92 -0.07 12.95
C GLY A 89 2.36 -1.09 11.90
N ASN A 90 2.43 -2.35 12.33
CA ASN A 90 2.83 -3.47 11.50
C ASN A 90 1.77 -3.83 10.47
N ILE A 91 2.20 -4.33 9.31
CA ILE A 91 1.33 -4.90 8.27
C ILE A 91 1.57 -6.40 8.19
N LYS A 92 0.56 -7.19 8.55
CA LYS A 92 0.60 -8.65 8.52
C LYS A 92 -0.53 -9.16 7.66
N ILE A 93 -0.17 -9.73 6.51
CA ILE A 93 -1.12 -10.31 5.56
C ILE A 93 -0.82 -11.80 5.46
N TYR A 94 -1.63 -12.59 6.16
CA TYR A 94 -1.57 -14.05 6.24
C TYR A 94 -2.65 -14.75 5.43
N ALA A 95 -3.34 -14.01 4.57
CA ALA A 95 -4.35 -14.52 3.65
C ALA A 95 -3.97 -14.17 2.21
N LYS A 96 -4.79 -14.59 1.25
CA LYS A 96 -4.56 -14.20 -0.13
C LYS A 96 -4.79 -12.70 -0.26
N ALA A 97 -3.83 -11.99 -0.84
CA ALA A 97 -3.97 -10.57 -1.13
C ALA A 97 -3.39 -10.23 -2.50
N THR A 98 -4.06 -9.33 -3.20
CA THR A 98 -3.59 -8.77 -4.47
C THR A 98 -3.63 -7.26 -4.38
N ILE A 99 -2.46 -6.68 -4.10
CA ILE A 99 -2.25 -5.25 -4.22
C ILE A 99 -1.74 -5.04 -5.64
N GLY A 100 -2.56 -4.37 -6.45
CA GLY A 100 -2.22 -3.98 -7.81
C GLY A 100 -1.10 -2.95 -7.82
N ILE A 101 -1.25 -1.91 -8.63
CA ILE A 101 -0.23 -0.88 -8.77
C ILE A 101 -0.23 0.05 -7.55
N GLY A 102 0.83 0.03 -6.74
CA GLY A 102 1.00 1.02 -5.68
C GLY A 102 2.07 0.72 -4.63
N VAL A 103 2.17 1.61 -3.65
CA VAL A 103 3.16 1.52 -2.57
C VAL A 103 2.52 1.02 -1.29
N VAL A 104 3.15 0.03 -0.65
CA VAL A 104 2.79 -0.49 0.67
C VAL A 104 3.84 -0.02 1.69
N GLN A 105 3.44 0.68 2.74
CA GLN A 105 4.38 1.28 3.69
C GLN A 105 3.98 1.06 5.13
N SER A 106 4.98 0.76 5.97
CA SER A 106 4.86 0.71 7.42
C SER A 106 5.79 1.78 7.99
N ILE A 107 5.25 2.99 8.21
CA ILE A 107 6.00 4.21 8.54
C ILE A 107 5.28 5.04 9.58
N LEU A 108 6.04 5.65 10.49
CA LEU A 108 5.53 6.59 11.48
C LEU A 108 5.15 7.95 10.84
N PRO A 109 4.35 8.80 11.53
CA PRO A 109 3.92 10.11 11.00
C PRO A 109 5.07 11.06 10.62
N ASP A 110 6.24 10.90 11.25
CA ASP A 110 7.44 11.67 10.99
C ASP A 110 8.25 11.14 9.78
N GLY A 111 7.78 10.06 9.15
CA GLY A 111 8.43 9.39 8.04
C GLY A 111 9.47 8.35 8.45
N THR A 112 9.64 8.09 9.75
CA THR A 112 10.56 7.06 10.26
C THR A 112 10.01 5.68 9.95
N THR A 113 10.84 4.86 9.32
CA THR A 113 10.51 3.47 9.00
C THR A 113 10.92 2.56 10.15
N GLU A 114 10.03 2.35 11.14
CA GLU A 114 10.24 1.37 12.24
C GLU A 114 9.38 0.11 12.08
N GLY A 115 8.52 0.12 11.07
CA GLY A 115 7.44 -0.85 10.92
C GLY A 115 7.87 -2.17 10.30
N PHE A 116 7.12 -3.22 10.62
CA PHE A 116 7.34 -4.58 10.10
C PHE A 116 6.24 -4.96 9.11
N ILE A 117 6.64 -5.51 7.95
CA ILE A 117 5.71 -6.03 6.94
C ILE A 117 5.95 -7.53 6.74
N GLU A 118 4.89 -8.33 6.87
CA GLU A 118 4.93 -9.78 6.62
C GLU A 118 3.80 -10.20 5.68
N LEU A 119 4.18 -10.78 4.56
CA LEU A 119 3.27 -11.28 3.53
C LEU A 119 3.40 -12.81 3.43
N LYS A 120 2.27 -13.52 3.54
CA LYS A 120 2.19 -14.99 3.44
C LYS A 120 1.04 -15.42 2.55
N ASN A 121 1.11 -16.67 2.08
CA ASN A 121 0.02 -17.38 1.41
C ASN A 121 -0.41 -16.75 0.07
N GLY A 122 0.57 -16.52 -0.82
CA GLY A 122 0.32 -16.06 -2.19
C GLY A 122 -0.04 -14.57 -2.29
N CYS A 123 0.51 -13.73 -1.41
CA CYS A 123 0.34 -12.28 -1.50
C CYS A 123 1.14 -11.71 -2.67
N THR A 124 0.51 -10.90 -3.52
CA THR A 124 1.21 -10.18 -4.60
C THR A 124 1.08 -8.67 -4.41
N VAL A 125 2.22 -7.96 -4.47
CA VAL A 125 2.28 -6.50 -4.52
C VAL A 125 2.93 -6.07 -5.83
N THR A 126 2.23 -5.33 -6.67
CA THR A 126 2.81 -4.77 -7.91
C THR A 126 3.25 -3.33 -7.67
N GLY A 127 4.48 -3.13 -7.23
CA GLY A 127 4.93 -1.79 -6.83
C GLY A 127 6.15 -1.83 -5.93
N SER A 128 6.04 -1.18 -4.77
CA SER A 128 7.12 -1.10 -3.79
C SER A 128 6.60 -1.37 -2.39
N VAL A 129 7.45 -1.94 -1.56
CA VAL A 129 7.20 -2.19 -0.14
C VAL A 129 8.28 -1.49 0.67
N ILE A 130 7.89 -0.67 1.65
CA ILE A 130 8.81 0.14 2.46
C ILE A 130 8.52 -0.13 3.94
N ALA A 131 9.50 -0.69 4.64
CA ALA A 131 9.44 -1.07 6.04
C ALA A 131 10.88 -1.21 6.58
N ASP A 132 11.04 -1.30 7.90
CA ASP A 132 12.34 -1.63 8.49
C ASP A 132 12.69 -3.09 8.16
N THR A 133 11.73 -3.98 8.39
CA THR A 133 11.88 -5.40 8.15
C THR A 133 10.72 -5.91 7.29
N ILE A 134 11.06 -6.68 6.23
CA ILE A 134 10.10 -7.28 5.31
C ILE A 134 10.30 -8.80 5.26
N PHE A 135 9.23 -9.56 5.52
CA PHE A 135 9.19 -11.01 5.34
C PHE A 135 8.19 -11.43 4.27
N LEU A 136 8.65 -12.29 3.36
CA LEU A 136 7.85 -12.89 2.30
C LEU A 136 7.89 -14.41 2.45
N HIS A 137 6.72 -15.04 2.52
CA HIS A 137 6.59 -16.50 2.62
C HIS A 137 5.57 -17.04 1.62
N ASN A 138 5.64 -18.36 1.38
CA ASN A 138 4.63 -19.15 0.67
C ASN A 138 4.16 -18.46 -0.62
N ASP A 139 5.05 -18.40 -1.60
CA ASP A 139 4.81 -17.84 -2.94
C ASP A 139 4.33 -16.38 -2.97
N SER A 140 4.62 -15.61 -1.92
CA SER A 140 4.38 -14.16 -1.92
C SER A 140 5.46 -13.43 -2.72
N ALA A 141 5.05 -12.41 -3.48
CA ALA A 141 5.93 -11.69 -4.40
C ALA A 141 5.72 -10.18 -4.34
N VAL A 142 6.82 -9.45 -4.50
CA VAL A 142 6.84 -8.01 -4.77
C VAL A 142 7.39 -7.81 -6.18
N ILE A 143 6.57 -7.24 -7.07
CA ILE A 143 6.86 -7.10 -8.49
C ILE A 143 7.00 -5.62 -8.81
N TYR A 144 8.23 -5.18 -9.11
CA TYR A 144 8.49 -3.82 -9.57
C TYR A 144 8.55 -3.79 -11.10
N ASP A 145 7.49 -3.30 -11.74
CA ASP A 145 7.47 -3.06 -13.19
C ASP A 145 8.17 -1.74 -13.53
N LYS A 146 9.44 -1.81 -13.95
CA LYS A 146 10.24 -0.64 -14.34
C LYS A 146 9.69 0.13 -15.55
N THR A 147 8.81 -0.49 -16.34
CA THR A 147 8.24 0.15 -17.55
C THR A 147 7.00 0.98 -17.22
N LYS A 148 6.26 0.60 -16.17
CA LYS A 148 5.03 1.28 -15.73
C LYS A 148 5.21 2.09 -14.44
N LEU A 149 6.21 1.78 -13.62
CA LEU A 149 6.48 2.46 -12.34
C LEU A 149 7.66 3.42 -12.46
N LYS A 150 7.40 4.72 -12.29
CA LYS A 150 8.44 5.75 -12.25
C LYS A 150 9.26 5.62 -10.94
N LYS A 151 10.59 5.70 -11.05
CA LYS A 151 11.51 5.72 -9.90
C LYS A 151 11.53 7.12 -9.28
N TYR A 152 11.06 7.27 -8.05
CA TYR A 152 11.03 8.56 -7.34
C TYR A 152 12.07 8.71 -6.21
N ILE A 153 12.79 7.64 -5.88
CA ILE A 153 13.86 7.70 -4.88
C ILE A 153 15.15 8.14 -5.60
N THR A 154 15.51 9.41 -5.45
CA THR A 154 16.85 9.90 -5.80
C THR A 154 17.85 9.38 -4.78
N GLN A 155 18.88 8.68 -5.26
CA GLN A 155 19.98 8.25 -4.42
C GLN A 155 20.96 9.41 -4.29
N GLY A 156 20.85 10.19 -3.19
CA GLY A 156 21.67 11.38 -2.93
C GLY A 156 21.24 12.62 -3.73
N ASP A 157 21.73 13.77 -3.29
CA ASP A 157 21.57 15.02 -4.03
C ASP A 157 22.31 14.95 -5.37
N PRO A 158 21.68 15.28 -6.52
CA PRO A 158 22.34 15.36 -7.80
C PRO A 158 23.18 16.66 -7.88
N PHE A 159 24.16 16.82 -7.00
CA PHE A 159 25.01 18.00 -6.96
C PHE A 159 26.34 17.72 -7.67
N TYR A 160 26.51 18.28 -8.88
CA TYR A 160 27.82 18.36 -9.53
C TYR A 160 28.40 19.76 -9.30
N LYS A 161 29.33 19.91 -8.36
CA LYS A 161 30.04 21.18 -8.12
C LYS A 161 31.44 21.11 -8.70
N LYS A 162 31.74 21.96 -9.69
CA LYS A 162 33.13 22.17 -10.14
C LYS A 162 33.88 22.91 -9.02
N ILE A 163 34.70 22.19 -8.26
CA ILE A 163 35.36 22.69 -7.03
C ILE A 163 36.64 23.50 -7.28
N SER A 164 37.20 23.45 -8.50
CA SER A 164 38.29 24.33 -8.93
C SER A 164 38.48 24.30 -10.45
N TRP A 165 38.95 25.40 -11.04
CA TRP A 165 39.56 25.42 -12.37
C TRP A 165 40.90 26.15 -12.29
N ARG A 166 41.87 25.75 -13.11
CA ARG A 166 43.12 26.49 -13.32
C ARG A 166 43.24 26.78 -14.81
N GLU A 167 43.24 28.06 -15.17
CA GLU A 167 43.67 28.48 -16.50
C GLU A 167 45.19 28.33 -16.59
N ILE A 168 45.64 27.64 -17.63
CA ILE A 168 47.04 27.60 -18.01
C ILE A 168 47.18 28.67 -19.09
N TRP A 169 47.83 29.78 -18.74
CA TRP A 169 48.31 30.78 -19.68
C TRP A 169 49.74 30.41 -20.10
#